data_AF-A0A2C6A8Y4-F1
#
_entry.id   AF-A0A2C6A8Y4-F1
#
_cell.length_a   1.000
_cell.length_b   1.000
_cell.length_c   1.000
_cell.angle_alpha   90.00
_cell.angle_beta   90.00
_cell.angle_gamma   90.00
#
_symmetry.space_group_name_H-M   'P 1'
#
loop_
_entity.id
_entity.type
_entity.pdbx_description
1 polymer ?
#
loop_
_entity_poly.entity_id
_entity_poly.type
_entity_poly.pdbx_seq_one_letter_code
_entity_poly.pdbx_strand_id
1 'polypeptide(L)'
;MISFSTKSHKSKKDKDKDKAKDKSKKDRKSRKSKNTSEPKDADKSQHAGLGVYCAIYQPHSGNYYHWALAVVHAKSGQWHTFEVVQDQQDGPYRAQCRQTNPLDSRRCLQPLIILCALDENWWGTLMAAIGSIPVPGEGLYWNCQDYTLDIWQSMLEQGMIDHETWYKGREDMMSYYGQDFGGQDADDSEDEVEDDEEGVTQAGQERRRILSEEYVYDSDE
;
A
#
# COMPACT_ATOMS: atom_id res chain seq x y z
N MET A 1 -19.79 65.72 -18.19
CA MET A 1 -20.97 66.28 -18.89
C MET A 1 -21.85 65.12 -19.35
N ILE A 2 -23.14 65.16 -18.96
CA ILE A 2 -24.33 64.48 -19.54
C ILE A 2 -24.29 62.94 -19.48
N SER A 3 -24.93 62.21 -18.56
CA SER A 3 -26.32 62.13 -18.05
C SER A 3 -27.34 61.41 -18.96
N PHE A 4 -28.19 60.60 -18.29
CA PHE A 4 -29.56 60.15 -18.59
C PHE A 4 -29.73 58.84 -19.39
N SER A 5 -30.71 57.95 -19.16
CA SER A 5 -31.72 57.68 -18.11
C SER A 5 -32.68 56.64 -18.73
N THR A 6 -32.99 55.48 -18.12
CA THR A 6 -34.17 55.17 -17.28
C THR A 6 -35.26 54.28 -17.92
N LYS A 7 -35.98 53.61 -16.99
CA LYS A 7 -37.35 53.05 -17.01
C LYS A 7 -37.44 51.55 -17.34
N SER A 8 -37.89 50.63 -16.46
CA SER A 8 -38.95 50.56 -15.44
C SER A 8 -40.39 50.42 -15.96
N HIS A 9 -41.01 49.27 -15.70
CA HIS A 9 -42.45 48.96 -15.48
C HIS A 9 -42.49 47.47 -15.02
N LYS A 10 -43.03 46.99 -13.88
CA LYS A 10 -44.17 47.22 -12.97
C LYS A 10 -45.54 46.71 -13.46
N SER A 11 -46.00 45.57 -12.90
CA SER A 11 -47.38 45.24 -12.43
C SER A 11 -47.43 43.75 -12.00
N LYS A 12 -47.72 43.34 -10.75
CA LYS A 12 -49.05 43.13 -10.08
C LYS A 12 -50.07 42.42 -11.00
N LYS A 13 -50.82 41.36 -10.63
CA LYS A 13 -51.69 41.20 -9.44
C LYS A 13 -52.41 39.81 -9.51
N ASP A 14 -52.81 39.26 -8.34
CA ASP A 14 -54.04 38.44 -8.01
C ASP A 14 -54.36 37.14 -8.83
N LYS A 15 -55.06 36.08 -8.40
CA LYS A 15 -55.83 35.63 -7.22
C LYS A 15 -56.31 34.16 -7.45
N ASP A 16 -56.87 33.57 -6.39
CA ASP A 16 -57.82 32.41 -6.33
C ASP A 16 -57.24 30.98 -6.45
N LYS A 17 -57.25 30.16 -5.38
CA LYS A 17 -58.34 29.33 -4.81
C LYS A 17 -58.89 28.30 -5.81
N ASP A 18 -58.64 27.00 -5.55
CA ASP A 18 -59.71 26.02 -5.45
C ASP A 18 -59.32 24.71 -4.76
N LYS A 19 -60.33 24.12 -4.11
CA LYS A 19 -60.33 22.86 -3.38
C LYS A 19 -60.61 21.69 -4.34
N ALA A 20 -59.95 20.56 -4.15
CA ALA A 20 -60.57 19.25 -4.43
C ALA A 20 -59.95 18.16 -3.55
N LYS A 21 -60.83 17.43 -2.86
CA LYS A 21 -60.57 16.12 -2.23
C LYS A 21 -60.54 15.06 -3.33
N ASP A 22 -59.61 14.10 -3.26
CA ASP A 22 -60.00 12.71 -3.52
C ASP A 22 -59.11 11.70 -2.76
N LYS A 23 -59.72 10.55 -2.52
CA LYS A 23 -59.39 9.49 -1.57
C LYS A 23 -58.59 8.35 -2.22
N SER A 24 -58.01 7.53 -1.33
CA SER A 24 -57.58 6.12 -1.53
C SER A 24 -56.28 5.94 -2.33
N LYS A 25 -55.33 5.06 -2.00
CA LYS A 25 -55.35 3.69 -1.41
C LYS A 25 -54.01 3.49 -0.67
N LYS A 26 -54.01 2.99 0.57
CA LYS A 26 -53.65 1.60 0.95
C LYS A 26 -52.30 1.14 0.36
N ASP A 27 -51.22 1.33 1.11
CA ASP A 27 -50.02 0.50 0.96
C ASP A 27 -49.41 0.07 2.30
N ARG A 28 -48.90 -1.15 2.25
CA ARG A 28 -48.63 -2.08 3.33
C ARG A 28 -47.39 -1.72 4.12
N LYS A 29 -47.48 -1.83 5.45
CA LYS A 29 -46.34 -2.06 6.34
C LYS A 29 -45.66 -3.39 5.97
N SER A 30 -44.39 -3.34 5.59
CA SER A 30 -43.44 -4.40 5.83
C SER A 30 -42.21 -3.83 6.53
N ARG A 31 -42.07 -4.16 7.81
CA ARG A 31 -40.80 -4.13 8.54
C ARG A 31 -40.00 -5.33 8.06
N LYS A 32 -38.82 -5.14 7.48
CA LYS A 32 -37.70 -6.06 7.69
C LYS A 32 -36.37 -5.37 7.43
N SER A 33 -35.65 -5.22 8.52
CA SER A 33 -34.22 -4.94 8.64
C SER A 33 -33.39 -5.83 7.71
N LYS A 34 -32.48 -5.21 6.95
CA LYS A 34 -31.27 -5.87 6.49
C LYS A 34 -30.13 -4.85 6.56
N ASN A 35 -29.35 -5.00 7.62
CA ASN A 35 -28.03 -4.39 7.75
C ASN A 35 -27.19 -4.90 6.58
N THR A 36 -26.92 -4.00 5.63
CA THR A 36 -25.85 -4.19 4.65
C THR A 36 -24.80 -3.18 5.07
N SER A 37 -23.77 -3.68 5.74
CA SER A 37 -22.61 -2.91 6.17
C SER A 37 -21.94 -2.30 4.94
N GLU A 38 -22.10 -0.98 4.81
CA GLU A 38 -21.27 -0.15 3.95
C GLU A 38 -19.78 -0.33 4.32
N PRO A 39 -18.87 -0.21 3.33
CA PRO A 39 -17.44 -0.34 3.59
C PRO A 39 -17.03 0.69 4.63
N LYS A 40 -16.42 0.21 5.71
CA LYS A 40 -15.95 1.04 6.82
C LYS A 40 -14.93 2.03 6.28
N ASP A 41 -15.36 3.29 6.19
CA ASP A 41 -14.49 4.44 6.10
C ASP A 41 -13.31 4.27 7.05
N ALA A 42 -12.11 4.53 6.53
CA ALA A 42 -10.88 4.62 7.31
C ALA A 42 -11.14 5.42 8.60
N ASP A 43 -10.64 4.87 9.71
CA ASP A 43 -10.75 5.41 11.06
C ASP A 43 -10.42 6.92 11.10
N LYS A 44 -11.46 7.75 11.10
CA LYS A 44 -11.38 9.22 11.07
C LYS A 44 -11.24 9.83 12.47
N SER A 45 -10.88 9.05 13.49
CA SER A 45 -10.75 9.57 14.85
C SER A 45 -9.58 8.93 15.56
N GLN A 46 -8.37 9.52 15.47
CA GLN A 46 -7.72 10.03 16.69
C GLN A 46 -6.47 10.92 16.45
N HIS A 47 -6.22 11.41 15.24
CA HIS A 47 -4.99 12.16 14.96
C HIS A 47 -5.31 13.60 14.56
N ALA A 48 -4.78 14.57 15.31
CA ALA A 48 -4.91 16.00 14.99
C ALA A 48 -3.84 16.51 14.01
N GLY A 49 -3.03 15.59 13.46
CA GLY A 49 -1.91 15.88 12.55
C GLY A 49 -1.86 14.89 11.39
N LEU A 50 -0.73 14.22 11.21
CA LEU A 50 -0.45 13.34 10.07
C LEU A 50 -0.61 11.87 10.48
N GLY A 51 -1.37 11.08 9.72
CA GLY A 51 -1.34 9.62 9.81
C GLY A 51 -0.28 9.08 8.84
N VAL A 52 0.65 8.26 9.32
CA VAL A 52 1.74 7.69 8.52
C VAL A 52 1.56 6.17 8.41
N TYR A 53 1.65 5.67 7.19
CA TYR A 53 1.38 4.29 6.82
C TYR A 53 2.44 3.77 5.85
N CYS A 54 2.62 2.45 5.80
CA CYS A 54 3.24 1.78 4.66
C CYS A 54 2.14 1.15 3.79
N ALA A 55 2.17 1.47 2.50
CA ALA A 55 1.32 0.86 1.50
C ALA A 55 2.12 -0.18 0.72
N ILE A 56 1.59 -1.41 0.69
CA ILE A 56 2.18 -2.54 -0.03
C ILE A 56 1.35 -2.79 -1.28
N TYR A 57 1.98 -2.89 -2.44
CA TYR A 57 1.33 -3.16 -3.71
C TYR A 57 1.84 -4.46 -4.32
N GLN A 58 0.94 -5.28 -4.86
CA GLN A 58 1.31 -6.40 -5.74
C GLN A 58 2.21 -5.89 -6.87
N PRO A 59 3.28 -6.59 -7.29
CA PRO A 59 4.18 -6.13 -8.35
C PRO A 59 3.45 -5.84 -9.66
N HIS A 60 3.98 -4.89 -10.45
CA HIS A 60 3.58 -4.71 -11.85
C HIS A 60 4.38 -5.66 -12.76
N SER A 61 5.64 -5.86 -12.37
CA SER A 61 6.63 -6.76 -12.94
C SER A 61 7.61 -7.14 -11.81
N GLY A 62 8.29 -8.27 -11.96
CA GLY A 62 9.21 -8.80 -10.94
C GLY A 62 8.51 -9.53 -9.79
N ASN A 63 9.29 -10.03 -8.85
CA ASN A 63 8.84 -10.92 -7.76
C ASN A 63 8.81 -10.23 -6.39
N TYR A 64 8.94 -8.91 -6.34
CA TYR A 64 8.98 -8.13 -5.10
C TYR A 64 7.73 -7.29 -4.96
N TYR A 65 7.20 -7.17 -3.75
CA TYR A 65 6.21 -6.15 -3.48
C TYR A 65 6.77 -4.76 -3.73
N HIS A 66 5.94 -3.90 -4.31
CA HIS A 66 6.22 -2.48 -4.42
C HIS A 66 5.74 -1.79 -3.14
N TRP A 67 6.61 -1.01 -2.51
CA TRP A 67 6.28 -0.30 -1.27
C TRP A 67 6.20 1.21 -1.51
N ALA A 68 5.36 1.86 -0.71
CA ALA A 68 5.32 3.31 -0.62
C ALA A 68 5.06 3.75 0.81
N LEU A 69 5.64 4.88 1.21
CA LEU A 69 5.19 5.59 2.40
C LEU A 69 3.95 6.41 2.05
N ALA A 70 2.87 6.25 2.81
CA ALA A 70 1.66 7.02 2.65
C ALA A 70 1.40 7.89 3.87
N VAL A 71 1.08 9.15 3.64
CA VAL A 71 0.76 10.14 4.69
C VAL A 71 -0.60 10.74 4.40
N VAL A 72 -1.46 10.82 5.42
CA VAL A 72 -2.74 11.53 5.34
C VAL A 72 -2.77 12.68 6.31
N HIS A 73 -3.12 13.87 5.83
CA HIS A 73 -3.42 15.00 6.70
C HIS A 73 -4.81 14.79 7.31
N ALA A 74 -4.90 14.63 8.63
CA ALA A 74 -6.17 14.33 9.27
C ALA A 74 -7.22 15.45 9.12
N LYS A 75 -6.76 16.72 9.04
CA LYS A 75 -7.65 17.88 8.89
C LYS A 75 -8.28 17.98 7.51
N SER A 76 -7.52 17.75 6.45
CA SER A 76 -7.99 17.89 5.05
C SER A 76 -8.42 16.55 4.43
N GLY A 77 -8.01 15.42 5.01
CA GLY A 77 -8.14 14.09 4.40
C GLY A 77 -7.24 13.89 3.18
N GLN A 78 -6.28 14.80 2.96
CA GLN A 78 -5.42 14.77 1.78
C GLN A 78 -4.31 13.73 1.96
N TRP A 79 -4.20 12.83 0.99
CA TRP A 79 -3.16 11.80 0.93
C TRP A 79 -1.94 12.24 0.14
N HIS A 80 -0.78 11.79 0.58
CA HIS A 80 0.50 11.90 -0.08
C HIS A 80 1.20 10.55 -0.05
N THR A 81 1.55 10.02 -1.22
CA THR A 81 2.23 8.74 -1.38
C THR A 81 3.62 8.98 -1.96
N PHE A 82 4.64 8.51 -1.26
CA PHE A 82 6.04 8.60 -1.63
C PHE A 82 6.53 7.22 -2.01
N GLU A 83 6.91 7.06 -3.26
CA GLU A 83 7.29 5.78 -3.84
C GLU A 83 8.46 5.96 -4.80
N VAL A 84 9.09 4.84 -5.16
CA VAL A 84 10.07 4.83 -6.26
C VAL A 84 9.51 4.06 -7.42
N VAL A 85 9.56 4.69 -8.59
CA VAL A 85 9.00 4.16 -9.82
C VAL A 85 10.06 4.04 -10.89
N GLN A 86 9.82 3.11 -11.81
CA GLN A 86 10.60 2.89 -13.02
C GLN A 86 9.62 3.04 -14.20
N ASP A 87 9.88 3.98 -15.12
CA ASP A 87 8.96 4.20 -16.26
C ASP A 87 9.11 3.16 -17.37
N GLN A 88 10.29 2.54 -17.44
CA GLN A 88 10.67 1.58 -18.47
C GLN A 88 11.34 0.40 -17.78
N GLN A 89 11.13 -0.81 -18.29
CA GLN A 89 11.82 -2.00 -17.80
C GLN A 89 13.33 -1.77 -17.87
N ASP A 90 14.02 -2.06 -16.76
CA ASP A 90 15.47 -1.86 -16.59
C ASP A 90 15.95 -0.40 -16.71
N GLY A 91 15.03 0.57 -16.70
CA GLY A 91 15.33 2.01 -16.69
C GLY A 91 15.78 2.54 -15.32
N PRO A 92 16.14 3.83 -15.23
CA PRO A 92 16.53 4.41 -13.95
C PRO A 92 15.35 4.52 -13.00
N TYR A 93 15.60 4.25 -11.71
CA TYR A 93 14.64 4.53 -10.65
C TYR A 93 14.53 6.04 -10.39
N ARG A 94 13.34 6.48 -9.99
CA ARG A 94 13.13 7.85 -9.50
C ARG A 94 12.16 7.89 -8.33
N ALA A 95 12.46 8.76 -7.36
CA ALA A 95 11.49 9.12 -6.34
C ALA A 95 10.30 9.86 -6.96
N GLN A 96 9.10 9.53 -6.51
CA GLN A 96 7.86 10.18 -6.92
C GLN A 96 6.98 10.43 -5.69
N CYS A 97 6.41 11.64 -5.63
CA CYS A 97 5.34 11.99 -4.70
C CYS A 97 4.03 12.11 -5.49
N ARG A 98 2.98 11.41 -5.04
CA ARG A 98 1.63 11.48 -5.63
C ARG A 98 0.62 11.92 -4.57
N GLN A 99 -0.30 12.78 -4.94
CA GLN A 99 -1.43 13.15 -4.09
C GLN A 99 -2.61 12.21 -4.36
N THR A 100 -2.50 10.97 -3.89
CA THR A 100 -3.50 9.93 -4.14
C THR A 100 -3.66 9.05 -2.92
N ASN A 101 -4.87 8.53 -2.69
CA ASN A 101 -5.11 7.55 -1.65
C ASN A 101 -4.59 6.18 -2.13
N PRO A 102 -3.64 5.53 -1.41
CA PRO A 102 -3.16 4.20 -1.76
C PRO A 102 -4.27 3.19 -2.03
N LEU A 103 -5.36 3.28 -1.27
CA LEU A 103 -6.50 2.37 -1.32
C LEU A 103 -7.32 2.47 -2.60
N ASP A 104 -7.14 3.53 -3.40
CA ASP A 104 -7.80 3.66 -4.71
C ASP A 104 -7.18 2.72 -5.75
N SER A 105 -5.97 2.20 -5.48
CA SER A 105 -5.30 1.22 -6.33
C SER A 105 -5.76 -0.20 -6.01
N ARG A 106 -6.22 -0.93 -7.05
CA ARG A 106 -6.57 -2.35 -6.93
C ARG A 106 -5.39 -3.26 -6.56
N ARG A 107 -4.15 -2.80 -6.76
CA ARG A 107 -2.94 -3.54 -6.41
C ARG A 107 -2.56 -3.35 -4.94
N CYS A 108 -3.12 -2.35 -4.25
CA CYS A 108 -2.82 -2.10 -2.85
C CYS A 108 -3.36 -3.25 -2.00
N LEU A 109 -2.48 -3.88 -1.24
CA LEU A 109 -2.88 -4.83 -0.21
C LEU A 109 -3.58 -4.06 0.91
N GLN A 110 -4.62 -4.68 1.46
CA GLN A 110 -5.42 -4.12 2.53
C GLN A 110 -5.43 -5.07 3.73
N PRO A 111 -5.39 -4.55 4.97
CA PRO A 111 -5.33 -3.14 5.33
C PRO A 111 -3.95 -2.50 5.10
N LEU A 112 -3.87 -1.17 5.12
CA LEU A 112 -2.57 -0.47 5.17
C LEU A 112 -1.86 -0.78 6.50
N ILE A 113 -0.54 -0.86 6.46
CA ILE A 113 0.27 -1.00 7.67
C ILE A 113 0.35 0.37 8.34
N ILE A 114 -0.17 0.47 9.56
CA ILE A 114 -0.16 1.72 10.33
C ILE A 114 1.20 1.85 11.01
N LEU A 115 1.95 2.91 10.71
CA LEU A 115 3.28 3.11 11.29
C LEU A 115 3.21 4.01 12.52
N CYS A 116 2.68 5.22 12.37
CA CYS A 116 2.53 6.16 13.48
C CYS A 116 1.59 7.31 13.14
N ALA A 117 1.39 8.19 14.13
CA ALA A 117 0.81 9.50 13.93
C ALA A 117 1.81 10.58 14.34
N LEU A 118 1.91 11.64 13.55
CA LEU A 118 2.78 12.77 13.79
C LEU A 118 1.96 14.04 14.03
N ASP A 119 2.57 15.00 14.71
CA ASP A 119 2.09 16.37 14.69
C ASP A 119 2.27 17.01 13.29
N GLU A 120 1.36 17.91 12.92
CA GLU A 120 1.37 18.60 11.62
C GLU A 120 2.66 19.41 11.39
N ASN A 121 3.29 19.91 12.46
CA ASN A 121 4.51 20.70 12.37
C ASN A 121 5.71 19.90 11.83
N TRP A 122 5.64 18.55 11.84
CA TRP A 122 6.66 17.70 11.27
C TRP A 122 6.63 17.61 9.75
N TRP A 123 5.56 18.08 9.09
CA TRP A 123 5.41 17.97 7.64
C TRP A 123 6.60 18.53 6.86
N GLY A 124 7.08 19.73 7.23
CA GLY A 124 8.24 20.35 6.58
C GLY A 124 9.51 19.53 6.73
N THR A 125 9.78 19.01 7.93
CA THR A 125 10.94 18.17 8.21
C THR A 125 10.86 16.83 7.48
N LEU A 126 9.67 16.22 7.45
CA LEU A 126 9.42 14.97 6.72
C LEU A 126 9.71 15.14 5.23
N MET A 127 9.18 16.20 4.61
CA MET A 127 9.42 16.50 3.20
C MET A 127 10.91 16.73 2.90
N ALA A 128 11.62 17.43 3.79
CA ALA A 128 13.06 17.65 3.66
C ALA A 128 13.86 16.34 3.79
N ALA A 129 13.49 15.48 4.75
CA ALA A 129 14.10 14.16 4.94
C ALA A 129 13.91 13.28 3.69
N ILE A 130 12.67 13.15 3.20
CA ILE A 130 12.35 12.37 1.99
C ILE A 130 13.14 12.90 0.79
N GLY A 131 13.20 14.21 0.60
CA GLY A 131 13.91 14.83 -0.51
C GLY A 131 15.44 14.66 -0.47
N SER A 132 16.00 14.23 0.66
CA SER A 132 17.44 14.00 0.84
C SER A 132 17.89 12.57 0.55
N ILE A 133 16.95 11.62 0.45
CA ILE A 133 17.25 10.21 0.28
C ILE A 133 17.66 9.94 -1.18
N PRO A 134 18.86 9.39 -1.41
CA PRO A 134 19.32 9.10 -2.75
C PRO A 134 18.54 7.93 -3.33
N VAL A 135 18.06 8.09 -4.57
CA VAL A 135 17.54 6.98 -5.37
C VAL A 135 18.59 6.63 -6.43
N PRO A 136 19.15 5.41 -6.41
CA PRO A 136 20.16 5.03 -7.38
C PRO A 136 19.54 4.99 -8.78
N GLY A 137 20.19 5.63 -9.74
CA GLY A 137 19.75 5.66 -11.13
C GLY A 137 20.00 4.36 -11.90
N GLU A 138 20.57 3.32 -11.28
CA GLU A 138 20.94 2.05 -11.93
C GLU A 138 19.97 0.93 -11.53
N GLY A 139 19.35 0.30 -12.53
CA GLY A 139 18.03 -0.34 -12.40
C GLY A 139 18.00 -1.84 -12.06
N LEU A 140 19.13 -2.55 -11.98
CA LEU A 140 19.10 -4.02 -12.02
C LEU A 140 19.06 -4.72 -10.66
N TYR A 141 19.48 -4.06 -9.57
CA TYR A 141 19.68 -4.75 -8.28
C TYR A 141 19.18 -3.99 -7.06
N TRP A 142 18.52 -2.85 -7.25
CA TRP A 142 18.07 -2.04 -6.11
C TRP A 142 16.64 -2.40 -5.69
N ASN A 143 16.43 -2.51 -4.38
CA ASN A 143 15.14 -2.85 -3.82
C ASN A 143 14.35 -1.57 -3.50
N CYS A 144 13.23 -1.35 -4.18
CA CYS A 144 12.37 -0.18 -3.92
C CYS A 144 11.82 -0.13 -2.48
N GLN A 145 11.82 -1.27 -1.77
CA GLN A 145 11.42 -1.36 -0.36
C GLN A 145 12.42 -0.62 0.55
N ASP A 146 13.70 -0.62 0.19
CA ASP A 146 14.76 0.08 0.94
C ASP A 146 14.50 1.58 1.00
N TYR A 147 13.94 2.17 -0.06
CA TYR A 147 13.55 3.58 -0.05
C TYR A 147 12.57 3.91 1.09
N THR A 148 11.58 3.05 1.31
CA THR A 148 10.59 3.28 2.38
C THR A 148 11.24 3.08 3.75
N LEU A 149 12.15 2.12 3.89
CA LEU A 149 12.94 1.90 5.10
C LEU A 149 13.88 3.06 5.38
N ASP A 150 14.51 3.65 4.36
CA ASP A 150 15.39 4.81 4.47
C ASP A 150 14.62 6.06 4.91
N ILE A 151 13.39 6.24 4.42
CA ILE A 151 12.50 7.30 4.92
C ILE A 151 12.18 7.05 6.39
N TRP A 152 11.82 5.82 6.75
CA TRP A 152 11.48 5.45 8.13
C TRP A 152 12.66 5.63 9.09
N GLN A 153 13.86 5.27 8.66
CA GLN A 153 15.11 5.51 9.38
C GLN A 153 15.39 7.01 9.53
N SER A 154 15.21 7.80 8.48
CA SER A 154 15.37 9.26 8.53
C SER A 154 14.39 9.92 9.51
N MET A 155 13.18 9.39 9.64
CA MET A 155 12.21 9.87 10.64
C MET A 155 12.71 9.70 12.08
N LEU A 156 13.37 8.57 12.38
CA LEU A 156 13.99 8.33 13.67
C LEU A 156 15.19 9.28 13.91
N GLU A 157 16.08 9.41 12.92
CA GLU A 157 17.28 10.24 13.03
C GLU A 157 16.98 11.73 13.23
N GLN A 158 15.88 12.21 12.65
CA GLN A 158 15.40 13.59 12.82
C GLN A 158 14.54 13.78 14.08
N GLY A 159 14.29 12.73 14.86
CA GLY A 159 13.52 12.78 16.09
C GLY A 159 12.00 12.93 15.90
N MET A 160 11.48 12.59 14.72
CA MET A 160 10.03 12.61 14.45
C MET A 160 9.31 11.47 15.17
N ILE A 161 10.02 10.35 15.36
CA ILE A 161 9.57 9.15 16.05
C ILE A 161 10.65 8.68 17.02
N ASP A 162 10.27 7.92 18.04
CA ASP A 162 11.21 7.27 18.96
C ASP A 162 11.63 5.88 18.46
N HIS A 163 12.60 5.29 19.16
CA HIS A 163 13.12 3.95 18.82
C HIS A 163 12.07 2.85 18.93
N GLU A 164 11.14 2.94 19.87
CA GLU A 164 10.08 1.94 20.06
C GLU A 164 9.13 1.94 18.87
N THR A 165 8.65 3.12 18.48
CA THR A 165 7.80 3.32 17.30
C THR A 165 8.52 2.84 16.04
N TRP A 166 9.79 3.23 15.88
CA TRP A 166 10.59 2.81 14.73
C TRP A 166 10.72 1.28 14.65
N TYR A 167 11.05 0.62 15.76
CA TYR A 167 11.26 -0.83 15.80
C TYR A 167 9.97 -1.57 15.44
N LYS A 168 8.86 -1.18 16.05
CA LYS A 168 7.54 -1.78 15.77
C LYS A 168 7.13 -1.60 14.32
N GLY A 169 7.20 -0.37 13.81
CA GLY A 169 6.84 -0.08 12.42
C GLY A 169 7.72 -0.84 11.43
N ARG A 170 9.02 -1.00 11.73
CA ARG A 170 9.92 -1.83 10.94
C ARG A 170 9.49 -3.30 10.97
N GLU A 171 9.25 -3.86 12.15
CA GLU A 171 8.82 -5.26 12.31
C GLU A 171 7.54 -5.55 11.51
N ASP A 172 6.55 -4.65 11.58
CA ASP A 172 5.29 -4.75 10.84
C ASP A 172 5.53 -4.76 9.31
N MET A 173 6.47 -3.95 8.82
CA MET A 173 6.85 -3.91 7.39
C MET A 173 7.62 -5.17 6.95
N MET A 174 8.46 -5.75 7.80
CA MET A 174 9.36 -6.86 7.42
C MET A 174 8.63 -8.10 6.91
N SER A 175 7.36 -8.30 7.27
CA SER A 175 6.55 -9.44 6.79
C SER A 175 6.37 -9.45 5.26
N TYR A 176 6.61 -8.32 4.59
CA TYR A 176 6.48 -8.16 3.13
C TYR A 176 7.82 -7.85 2.45
N TYR A 177 8.93 -7.94 3.19
CA TYR A 177 10.25 -7.56 2.70
C TYR A 177 10.91 -8.74 1.97
N GLY A 178 11.45 -8.50 0.78
CA GLY A 178 12.07 -9.53 -0.07
C GLY A 178 11.17 -10.08 -1.18
N GLN A 179 11.62 -11.17 -1.81
CA GLN A 179 10.95 -11.83 -2.95
C GLN A 179 9.78 -12.67 -2.45
N ASP A 180 8.56 -12.45 -2.95
CA ASP A 180 7.36 -13.17 -2.47
C ASP A 180 6.51 -13.82 -3.59
N PHE A 181 7.02 -13.99 -4.81
CA PHE A 181 6.26 -14.68 -5.87
C PHE A 181 7.09 -15.66 -6.68
N GLY A 182 7.68 -16.66 -6.00
CA GLY A 182 8.36 -17.76 -6.70
C GLY A 182 8.68 -19.02 -5.89
N GLY A 183 8.15 -19.17 -4.66
CA GLY A 183 8.50 -20.29 -3.77
C GLY A 183 7.32 -21.15 -3.28
N GLN A 184 6.08 -20.75 -3.49
CA GLN A 184 4.90 -21.55 -3.15
C GLN A 184 4.31 -22.12 -4.44
N ASP A 185 4.89 -23.21 -4.93
CA ASP A 185 4.30 -24.21 -5.86
C ASP A 185 5.35 -25.22 -6.40
N ALA A 186 6.47 -25.45 -5.70
CA ALA A 186 7.53 -26.35 -6.20
C ALA A 186 8.17 -27.27 -5.15
N ASP A 187 7.49 -27.56 -4.03
CA ASP A 187 8.00 -28.59 -3.10
C ASP A 187 6.89 -29.25 -2.26
N ASP A 188 5.85 -29.74 -2.94
CA ASP A 188 4.94 -30.76 -2.36
C ASP A 188 4.91 -31.99 -3.26
N SER A 189 6.11 -32.44 -3.64
CA SER A 189 6.34 -33.84 -3.97
C SER A 189 6.88 -34.52 -2.72
N GLU A 190 6.02 -34.68 -1.72
CA GLU A 190 6.17 -35.73 -0.71
C GLU A 190 6.03 -37.09 -1.42
N ASP A 191 7.07 -37.51 -2.15
CA ASP A 191 7.31 -38.92 -2.43
C ASP A 191 7.76 -39.57 -1.11
N GLU A 192 6.82 -39.76 -0.18
CA GLU A 192 6.97 -40.75 0.89
C GLU A 192 6.88 -42.15 0.25
N VAL A 193 8.00 -42.61 -0.30
CA VAL A 193 8.21 -44.05 -0.51
C VAL A 193 8.65 -44.66 0.81
N GLU A 194 7.70 -45.26 1.51
CA GLU A 194 7.96 -46.25 2.57
C GLU A 194 8.84 -47.36 1.98
N ASP A 195 10.11 -47.39 2.40
CA ASP A 195 11.07 -48.43 2.07
C ASP A 195 10.82 -49.64 2.97
N ASP A 196 9.84 -50.48 2.60
CA ASP A 196 9.76 -51.85 3.08
C ASP A 196 10.66 -52.73 2.19
N GLU A 197 11.79 -53.17 2.75
CA GLU A 197 12.59 -54.27 2.25
C GLU A 197 11.69 -55.46 1.90
N GLU A 198 11.72 -55.96 0.67
CA GLU A 198 12.03 -57.36 0.30
C GLU A 198 11.99 -57.55 -1.24
N GLY A 199 13.09 -58.03 -1.85
CA GLY A 199 13.02 -58.92 -3.02
C GLY A 199 13.39 -58.42 -4.43
N VAL A 200 14.68 -58.54 -4.80
CA VAL A 200 15.20 -59.20 -6.02
C VAL A 200 14.56 -58.86 -7.41
N THR A 201 15.24 -58.07 -8.27
CA THR A 201 15.90 -58.46 -9.56
C THR A 201 16.12 -57.29 -10.56
N GLN A 202 17.35 -57.29 -11.11
CA GLN A 202 17.80 -56.87 -12.44
C GLN A 202 17.39 -55.53 -13.11
N ALA A 203 18.48 -54.81 -13.45
CA ALA A 203 18.73 -54.06 -14.68
C ALA A 203 18.22 -52.61 -14.80
N GLY A 204 19.17 -51.68 -14.88
CA GLY A 204 19.04 -50.51 -15.74
C GLY A 204 19.29 -49.15 -15.08
N GLN A 205 20.49 -48.62 -15.34
CA GLN A 205 20.80 -47.18 -15.48
C GLN A 205 20.76 -46.28 -14.24
N GLU A 206 21.96 -46.16 -13.65
CA GLU A 206 22.63 -44.93 -13.18
C GLU A 206 21.77 -43.67 -13.05
N ARG A 207 21.36 -43.38 -11.80
CA ARG A 207 21.28 -42.01 -11.31
C ARG A 207 22.31 -41.79 -10.22
N ARG A 208 23.15 -40.78 -10.47
CA ARG A 208 23.83 -39.89 -9.52
C ARG A 208 24.71 -40.55 -8.46
N ARG A 209 26.01 -40.31 -8.58
CA ARG A 209 26.79 -39.83 -7.44
C ARG A 209 27.58 -38.59 -7.88
N ILE A 210 27.02 -37.43 -7.58
CA ILE A 210 27.82 -36.23 -7.37
C ILE A 210 28.55 -36.51 -6.06
N LEU A 211 29.84 -36.85 -6.16
CA LEU A 211 30.74 -36.90 -5.02
C LEU A 211 31.20 -35.46 -4.77
N SER A 212 30.72 -34.86 -3.69
CA SER A 212 31.29 -33.65 -3.12
C SER A 212 31.80 -33.99 -1.74
N GLU A 213 33.13 -34.01 -1.60
CA GLU A 213 34.00 -34.01 -0.41
C GLU A 213 35.33 -34.58 -0.93
N GLU A 214 36.52 -34.03 -0.69
CA GLU A 214 37.07 -33.28 0.43
C GLU A 214 38.39 -32.68 -0.06
N TYR A 215 38.70 -31.43 0.29
CA TYR A 215 40.02 -30.84 0.04
C TYR A 215 41.03 -31.47 1.01
N VAL A 216 41.92 -32.33 0.51
CA VAL A 216 43.11 -32.76 1.26
C VAL A 216 44.32 -32.01 0.69
N TYR A 217 44.84 -31.08 1.49
CA TYR A 217 46.17 -30.51 1.35
C TYR A 217 47.13 -31.42 2.09
N ASP A 218 48.04 -32.09 1.38
CA ASP A 218 49.26 -32.61 2.00
C ASP A 218 50.46 -31.94 1.32
N SER A 219 51.19 -31.18 2.14
CA SER A 219 52.54 -30.67 1.88
C SER A 219 53.57 -31.66 2.43
N ASP A 220 54.80 -31.56 1.90
CA ASP A 220 56.06 -32.18 2.33
C ASP A 220 56.24 -33.67 1.89
N GLU A 221 57.36 -34.13 1.29
CA GLU A 221 58.76 -33.65 1.16
C GLU A 221 59.32 -33.87 -0.28
#